data_AF-A0A6P0JR92-F1
#
_entry.id   AF-A0A6P0JR92-F1
#
_cell.length_a   1.000
_cell.length_b   1.000
_cell.length_c   1.000
_cell.angle_alpha   90.00
_cell.angle_beta   90.00
_cell.angle_gamma   90.00
#
_symmetry.space_group_name_H-M   'P 1'
#
loop_
_entity.id
_entity.type
_entity.pdbx_description
1 polymer ?
#
loop_
_entity_poly.entity_id
_entity_poly.type
_entity_poly.pdbx_seq_one_letter_code
_entity_poly.pdbx_strand_id
1 'polypeptide(L)' 'MSSSAPVVALESTIITHGMPWPDNLAMLERVEAAIRAEGATP' A
#
# COMPACT_ATOMS: atom_id res chain seq x y z
N MET A 1 15.59 -1.78 -11.44
CA MET A 1 15.25 -1.41 -10.05
C MET A 1 16.29 -2.07 -9.16
N SER A 2 17.16 -1.28 -8.53
CA SER A 2 18.25 -1.78 -7.68
C SER A 2 18.01 -1.31 -6.24
N SER A 3 16.96 -1.83 -5.63
CA SER A 3 16.71 -1.73 -4.19
C SER A 3 16.71 -3.15 -3.64
N SER A 4 17.64 -3.49 -2.75
CA SER A 4 17.64 -4.78 -2.04
C SER A 4 16.45 -4.93 -1.09
N ALA A 5 15.61 -3.92 -0.96
CA ALA A 5 14.40 -3.96 -0.15
C ALA A 5 13.36 -4.93 -0.79
N PRO A 6 12.72 -5.80 0.02
CA PRO A 6 11.58 -6.59 -0.41
C PRO A 6 10.49 -5.71 -1.03
N VAL A 7 9.79 -6.24 -2.04
CA VAL A 7 8.69 -5.54 -2.72
C VAL A 7 7.37 -6.20 -2.36
N VAL A 8 6.36 -5.40 -2.03
CA VAL A 8 5.01 -5.85 -1.68
C VAL A 8 4.02 -5.23 -2.65
N ALA A 9 3.49 -6.02 -3.58
CA ALA A 9 2.50 -5.52 -4.54
C ALA A 9 1.13 -5.32 -3.86
N LEU A 10 0.48 -4.19 -4.15
CA LEU A 10 -0.87 -3.87 -3.70
C LEU A 10 -1.91 -4.10 -4.81
N GLU A 11 -3.07 -4.61 -4.43
CA GLU A 11 -4.19 -4.85 -5.35
C GLU A 11 -5.07 -3.59 -5.47
N SER A 12 -5.22 -3.09 -6.70
CA SER A 12 -5.87 -1.80 -6.96
C SER A 12 -7.40 -1.85 -6.92
N THR A 13 -7.99 -3.03 -7.10
CA THR A 13 -9.46 -3.19 -7.12
C THR A 13 -10.05 -3.00 -5.73
N ILE A 14 -9.46 -3.56 -4.67
CA ILE A 14 -9.86 -3.30 -3.28
C ILE A 14 -9.70 -1.82 -2.92
N ILE A 15 -8.65 -1.16 -3.41
CA ILE A 15 -8.44 0.27 -3.16
C ILE A 15 -9.56 1.10 -3.82
N THR A 16 -9.93 0.81 -5.07
CA THR A 16 -10.89 1.65 -5.81
C THR A 16 -12.36 1.31 -5.55
N HIS A 17 -12.68 0.02 -5.33
CA HIS A 17 -14.05 -0.47 -5.27
C HIS A 17 -14.39 -1.18 -3.95
N GLY A 18 -13.39 -1.53 -3.14
CA GLY A 18 -13.59 -2.25 -1.87
C GLY A 18 -13.96 -1.35 -0.69
N MET A 19 -13.73 -0.04 -0.79
CA MET A 19 -14.08 0.94 0.23
C MET A 19 -14.60 2.25 -0.38
N PRO A 20 -15.53 2.95 0.30
CA PRO A 20 -15.96 4.27 -0.11
C PRO A 20 -14.81 5.27 0.01
N TRP A 21 -14.83 6.29 -0.84
CA TRP A 21 -14.03 7.48 -0.61
C TRP A 21 -14.58 8.26 0.60
N PRO A 22 -13.75 8.83 1.48
CA PRO A 22 -12.29 8.92 1.45
C PRO A 22 -11.55 7.77 2.17
N ASP A 23 -12.27 6.80 2.72
CA ASP A 23 -11.70 5.72 3.54
C ASP A 23 -10.68 4.87 2.78
N ASN A 24 -10.88 4.71 1.46
CA ASN A 24 -9.92 4.01 0.61
C ASN A 24 -8.53 4.66 0.58
N LEU A 25 -8.44 5.99 0.57
CA LEU A 25 -7.17 6.72 0.56
C LEU A 25 -6.50 6.61 1.92
N ALA A 26 -7.26 6.81 3.00
CA ALA A 26 -6.74 6.66 4.36
C ALA A 26 -6.25 5.23 4.64
N MET A 27 -6.92 4.22 4.08
CA MET A 27 -6.47 2.83 4.14
C MET A 27 -5.16 2.64 3.37
N LEU A 28 -5.09 3.12 2.12
CA LEU A 28 -3.89 3.03 1.29
C LEU A 28 -2.67 3.65 1.99
N GLU A 29 -2.82 4.86 2.53
CA GLU A 29 -1.75 5.55 3.27
C GLU A 29 -1.25 4.73 4.46
N ARG A 30 -2.15 4.12 5.23
CA ARG A 30 -1.80 3.26 6.38
C ARG A 30 -1.05 2.00 5.94
N VAL A 31 -1.50 1.37 4.85
CA VAL A 31 -0.86 0.17 4.31
C VAL A 31 0.54 0.47 3.80
N GLU A 32 0.72 1.53 3.02
CA GLU A 32 2.04 1.90 2.54
C GLU A 32 2.99 2.30 3.69
N ALA A 33 2.48 3.00 4.71
CA ALA A 33 3.26 3.36 5.89
C ALA A 33 3.73 2.12 6.66
N ALA A 34 2.86 1.11 6.81
CA ALA A 34 3.22 -0.17 7.43
C ALA A 34 4.31 -0.91 6.62
N ILE A 35 4.17 -0.98 5.29
CA ILE A 35 5.16 -1.64 4.42
C ILE A 35 6.52 -0.96 4.52
N ARG A 36 6.56 0.38 4.50
CA ARG A 36 7.80 1.16 4.66
C ARG A 36 8.42 0.99 6.05
N ALA A 37 7.60 0.90 7.11
CA ALA A 37 8.07 0.66 8.48
C ALA A 37 8.78 -0.70 8.64
N GLU A 38 8.35 -1.70 7.88
CA GLU A 38 9.00 -3.03 7.80
C GLU A 38 10.21 -3.06 6.85
N GLY A 39 10.62 -1.92 6.28
CA GLY A 39 11.78 -1.82 5.38
C GLY A 39 11.52 -2.37 3.97
N ALA A 40 10.25 -2.55 3.59
CA ALA A 40 9.85 -2.98 2.27
C ALA A 40 9.37 -1.79 1.40
N THR A 41 9.30 -2.02 0.09
CA THR A 41 8.74 -1.08 -0.88
C THR A 41 7.31 -1.53 -1.24
N PRO A 42 6.28 -0.69 -0.99
CA PRO A 42 4.91 -0.96 -1.42
C PRO A 42 4.74 -0.83 -2.94
#